data_AF-A0A377ZA60-F1
#
_entry.id   AF-A0A377ZA60-F1
#
_cell.length_a   1.000
_cell.length_b   1.000
_cell.length_c   1.000
_cell.angle_alpha   90.00
_cell.angle_beta   90.00
_cell.angle_gamma   90.00
#
_symmetry.space_group_name_H-M   'P 1'
#
loop_
_entity.id
_entity.type
_entity.pdbx_description
1 polymer ?
#
loop_
_entity_poly.entity_id
_entity_poly.type
_entity_poly.pdbx_seq_one_letter_code
_entity_poly.pdbx_strand_id
1 'polypeptide(L)'
;MIYVNARFLTQDLTGVQRFAQEICLALSKIRHDIVFVSPPNIIHHDIASQLNVQVVGKKSGHFWEQVELPAFLKKNKSPLLINLCNTAPIFYRNKIITHHDVIYKRYPQSYSAKFRFVYNNFVPLMLRHSKALITVSEFSKKRN
;
A
#
# COMPACT_ATOMS: atom_id res chain seq x y z
N MET A 1 -2.08 -6.48 -16.74
CA MET A 1 -2.98 -5.97 -15.69
C MET A 1 -2.19 -5.81 -14.41
N ILE A 2 -2.17 -4.59 -13.88
CA ILE A 2 -1.47 -4.18 -12.67
C ILE A 2 -2.51 -3.95 -11.58
N TYR A 3 -2.26 -4.42 -10.37
CA TYR A 3 -3.17 -4.21 -9.24
C TYR A 3 -2.62 -3.14 -8.31
N VAL A 4 -3.49 -2.28 -7.79
CA VAL A 4 -3.14 -1.28 -6.79
C VAL A 4 -3.88 -1.61 -5.50
N ASN A 5 -3.13 -1.72 -4.39
CA ASN A 5 -3.70 -1.84 -3.06
C ASN A 5 -4.33 -0.49 -2.65
N ALA A 6 -5.66 -0.43 -2.71
CA ALA A 6 -6.45 0.76 -2.42
C ALA A 6 -7.00 0.79 -0.98
N ARG A 7 -6.39 0.03 -0.04
CA ARG A 7 -6.77 0.03 1.39
C ARG A 7 -6.76 1.42 2.03
N PHE A 8 -6.01 2.38 1.45
CA PHE A 8 -6.02 3.78 1.89
C PHE A 8 -7.41 4.44 1.83
N LEU A 9 -8.34 3.90 1.02
CA LEU A 9 -9.71 4.37 0.93
C LEU A 9 -10.56 4.06 2.16
N THR A 10 -10.05 3.25 3.11
CA THR A 10 -10.73 2.91 4.37
C THR A 10 -10.12 3.62 5.59
N GLN A 11 -9.27 4.63 5.37
CA GLN A 11 -8.50 5.31 6.41
C GLN A 11 -8.68 6.81 6.31
N ASP A 12 -8.58 7.51 7.45
CA ASP A 12 -8.62 8.97 7.47
C ASP A 12 -7.54 9.57 6.55
N LEU A 13 -7.86 10.72 5.96
CA LEU A 13 -6.98 11.38 5.02
C LEU A 13 -5.78 11.99 5.74
N THR A 14 -4.60 11.39 5.58
CA THR A 14 -3.31 12.00 5.94
C THR A 14 -2.50 12.31 4.68
N GLY A 15 -1.28 12.85 4.82
CA GLY A 15 -0.38 13.09 3.68
C GLY A 15 -0.11 11.84 2.83
N VAL A 16 0.01 10.67 3.46
CA VAL A 16 0.24 9.39 2.73
C VAL A 16 -0.99 8.97 1.95
N GLN A 17 -2.19 9.08 2.53
CA GLN A 17 -3.44 8.74 1.85
C GLN A 17 -3.71 9.74 0.70
N ARG A 18 -3.46 11.05 0.91
CA ARG A 18 -3.59 12.06 -0.15
C ARG A 18 -2.65 11.77 -1.32
N PHE A 19 -1.37 11.48 -1.03
CA PHE A 19 -0.43 11.05 -2.07
C PHE A 19 -0.97 9.86 -2.87
N ALA A 20 -1.44 8.81 -2.18
CA ALA A 20 -1.94 7.62 -2.85
C ALA A 20 -3.17 7.91 -3.72
N GLN A 21 -4.11 8.72 -3.22
CA GLN A 21 -5.29 9.16 -3.97
C GLN A 21 -4.92 9.90 -5.26
N GLU A 22 -4.11 10.96 -5.17
CA GLU A 22 -3.72 11.77 -6.32
C GLU A 22 -2.96 10.96 -7.37
N ILE A 23 -2.04 10.10 -6.95
CA ILE A 23 -1.30 9.22 -7.86
C ILE A 23 -2.25 8.23 -8.55
N CYS A 24 -3.20 7.65 -7.82
CA CYS A 24 -4.17 6.72 -8.42
C CYS A 24 -5.09 7.41 -9.43
N LEU A 25 -5.58 8.62 -9.12
CA LEU A 25 -6.43 9.41 -10.01
C LEU A 25 -5.68 9.90 -11.25
N ALA A 26 -4.40 10.26 -11.12
CA ALA A 26 -3.57 10.59 -12.27
C ALA A 26 -3.32 9.36 -13.14
N LEU A 27 -2.98 8.22 -12.51
CA LEU A 27 -2.73 6.96 -13.22
C LEU A 27 -3.96 6.44 -13.96
N SER A 28 -5.16 6.54 -13.38
CA SER A 28 -6.40 6.07 -14.03
C SER A 28 -6.73 6.83 -15.32
N LYS A 29 -6.26 8.08 -15.45
CA LYS A 29 -6.43 8.89 -16.67
C LYS A 29 -5.48 8.50 -17.80
N ILE A 30 -4.33 7.92 -17.49
CA ILE A 30 -3.27 7.63 -18.48
C ILE A 30 -3.06 6.13 -18.71
N ARG A 31 -3.63 5.25 -17.89
CA ARG A 31 -3.49 3.80 -17.99
C ARG A 31 -4.82 3.08 -17.80
N HIS A 32 -5.10 2.16 -18.71
CA HIS A 32 -6.31 1.33 -18.71
C HIS A 32 -6.05 -0.10 -18.21
N ASP A 33 -4.81 -0.45 -17.92
CA ASP A 33 -4.42 -1.79 -17.47
C ASP A 33 -4.29 -1.92 -15.94
N ILE A 34 -4.85 -0.95 -15.20
CA ILE A 34 -4.80 -0.88 -13.73
C ILE A 34 -6.14 -1.32 -13.14
N VAL A 35 -6.09 -2.16 -12.11
CA VAL A 35 -7.22 -2.56 -11.29
C VAL A 35 -6.97 -2.15 -9.84
N PHE A 36 -7.84 -1.29 -9.31
CA PHE A 36 -7.78 -0.87 -7.91
C PHE A 36 -8.59 -1.83 -7.04
N VAL A 37 -8.01 -2.34 -5.96
CA VAL A 37 -8.68 -3.29 -5.05
C VAL A 37 -8.70 -2.79 -3.61
N SER A 38 -9.84 -2.91 -2.94
CA SER A 38 -10.05 -2.46 -1.55
C SER A 38 -10.84 -3.48 -0.74
N PRO A 39 -10.71 -3.52 0.60
CA PRO A 39 -11.69 -4.16 1.47
C PRO A 39 -13.06 -3.43 1.43
N PRO A 40 -14.14 -4.05 1.96
CA PRO A 40 -15.51 -3.50 1.88
C PRO A 40 -15.77 -2.22 2.67
N ASN A 41 -14.96 -1.87 3.67
CA ASN A 41 -15.20 -0.73 4.57
C ASN A 41 -14.64 0.59 4.03
N ILE A 42 -14.91 0.91 2.76
CA ILE A 42 -14.51 2.18 2.12
C ILE A 42 -15.22 3.35 2.81
N ILE A 43 -14.47 4.43 3.09
CA ILE A 43 -15.01 5.70 3.60
C ILE A 43 -14.93 6.83 2.55
N HIS A 44 -13.95 6.76 1.65
CA HIS A 44 -13.77 7.72 0.55
C HIS A 44 -14.51 7.28 -0.72
N HIS A 45 -15.84 7.28 -0.68
CA HIS A 45 -16.69 6.72 -1.75
C HIS A 45 -16.55 7.43 -3.11
N ASP A 46 -16.40 8.75 -3.13
CA ASP A 46 -16.25 9.52 -4.38
C ASP A 46 -14.99 9.10 -5.15
N ILE A 47 -13.88 8.95 -4.43
CA ILE A 47 -12.60 8.51 -5.01
C ILE A 47 -12.70 7.05 -5.45
N ALA A 48 -13.34 6.19 -4.66
CA ALA A 48 -13.55 4.80 -5.02
C ALA A 48 -14.36 4.63 -6.30
N SER A 49 -15.38 5.47 -6.50
CA SER A 49 -16.18 5.52 -7.72
C SER A 49 -15.35 5.96 -8.92
N GLN A 50 -14.60 7.06 -8.81
CA GLN A 50 -13.74 7.57 -9.90
C GLN A 50 -12.68 6.56 -10.34
N LEU A 51 -12.17 5.75 -9.41
CA LEU A 51 -11.17 4.73 -9.68
C LEU A 51 -11.77 3.37 -10.10
N ASN A 52 -13.10 3.22 -10.13
CA ASN A 52 -13.79 1.96 -10.37
C ASN A 52 -13.25 0.82 -9.49
N VAL A 53 -13.15 1.08 -8.18
CA VAL A 53 -12.52 0.16 -7.22
C VAL A 53 -13.28 -1.15 -7.11
N GLN A 54 -12.56 -2.26 -7.20
CA GLN A 54 -13.10 -3.58 -6.94
C GLN A 54 -13.00 -3.90 -5.44
N VAL A 55 -14.15 -4.12 -4.81
CA VAL A 55 -14.20 -4.62 -3.43
C VAL A 55 -13.89 -6.11 -3.43
N VAL A 56 -12.86 -6.50 -2.67
CA VAL A 56 -12.38 -7.89 -2.58
C VAL A 56 -12.40 -8.34 -1.12
N GLY A 57 -12.72 -9.60 -0.88
CA GLY A 57 -12.69 -10.18 0.48
C GLY A 57 -13.88 -9.77 1.34
N LYS A 58 -13.87 -10.19 2.60
CA LYS A 58 -14.95 -9.92 3.57
C LYS A 58 -14.47 -9.23 4.84
N LYS A 59 -13.16 -9.22 5.09
CA LYS A 59 -12.54 -8.61 6.26
C LYS A 59 -11.91 -7.27 5.88
N SER A 60 -11.33 -6.60 6.86
CA SER A 60 -10.73 -5.28 6.72
C SER A 60 -9.35 -5.23 7.37
N GLY A 61 -8.72 -4.04 7.35
CA GLY A 61 -7.50 -3.78 8.09
C GLY A 61 -6.32 -4.65 7.63
N HIS A 62 -5.49 -5.09 8.56
CA HIS A 62 -4.29 -5.86 8.23
C HIS A 62 -4.59 -7.31 7.86
N PHE A 63 -5.68 -7.89 8.37
CA PHE A 63 -6.07 -9.25 8.01
C PHE A 63 -6.38 -9.34 6.52
N TRP A 64 -7.19 -8.40 6.00
CA TRP A 64 -7.46 -8.30 4.58
C TRP A 64 -6.17 -8.16 3.76
N GLU A 65 -5.29 -7.24 4.16
CA GLU A 65 -4.06 -6.95 3.41
C GLU A 65 -3.07 -8.11 3.40
N GLN A 66 -2.96 -8.85 4.50
CA GLN A 66 -1.98 -9.94 4.63
C GLN A 66 -2.51 -11.29 4.16
N VAL A 67 -3.82 -11.50 4.12
CA VAL A 67 -4.43 -12.81 3.82
C VAL A 67 -5.33 -12.77 2.60
N GLU A 68 -6.41 -11.98 2.63
CA GLU A 68 -7.44 -12.00 1.58
C GLU A 68 -6.94 -11.41 0.26
N LEU A 69 -6.23 -10.28 0.31
CA LEU A 69 -5.63 -9.65 -0.86
C LEU A 69 -4.62 -10.58 -1.56
N PRO A 70 -3.63 -11.19 -0.88
CA PRO A 70 -2.74 -12.18 -1.49
C PRO A 70 -3.46 -13.40 -2.06
N ALA A 71 -4.49 -13.92 -1.36
CA ALA A 71 -5.26 -15.05 -1.86
C ALA A 71 -5.98 -14.71 -3.17
N PHE A 72 -6.60 -13.53 -3.23
CA PHE A 72 -7.20 -13.01 -4.46
C PHE A 72 -6.17 -12.83 -5.59
N LEU A 73 -5.01 -12.22 -5.30
CA LEU A 73 -3.97 -12.02 -6.31
C LEU A 73 -3.40 -13.35 -6.84
N LYS A 74 -3.22 -14.35 -5.97
CA LYS A 74 -2.77 -15.70 -6.38
C LYS A 74 -3.76 -16.36 -7.34
N LYS A 75 -5.06 -16.24 -7.08
CA LYS A 75 -6.11 -16.72 -8.01
C LYS A 75 -6.04 -16.02 -9.38
N ASN A 76 -5.57 -14.78 -9.42
CA ASN A 76 -5.38 -13.98 -10.63
C ASN A 76 -3.97 -14.13 -11.25
N LYS A 77 -3.32 -15.29 -11.06
CA LYS A 77 -1.98 -15.59 -11.61
C LYS A 77 -0.86 -14.68 -11.08
N SER A 78 -0.99 -14.18 -9.85
CA SER A 78 0.02 -13.40 -9.14
C SER A 78 0.54 -12.18 -9.92
N PRO A 79 -0.34 -11.22 -10.30
CA PRO A 79 0.01 -10.04 -11.10
C PRO A 79 0.87 -9.03 -10.31
N LEU A 80 1.38 -7.99 -10.96
CA LEU A 80 2.13 -6.96 -10.23
C LEU A 80 1.20 -6.20 -9.26
N LEU A 81 1.59 -6.11 -7.98
CA LEU A 81 0.88 -5.32 -6.97
C LEU A 81 1.65 -4.04 -6.63
N ILE A 82 1.03 -2.88 -6.77
CA ILE A 82 1.56 -1.58 -6.33
C ILE A 82 0.94 -1.23 -4.97
N ASN A 83 1.79 -0.84 -4.02
CA ASN A 83 1.40 -0.35 -2.71
C ASN A 83 1.94 1.07 -2.55
N LEU A 84 1.03 2.05 -2.54
CA LEU A 84 1.37 3.48 -2.44
C LEU A 84 1.36 4.00 -1.00
N CYS A 85 1.17 3.12 -0.02
CA CYS A 85 1.15 3.46 1.41
C CYS A 85 2.17 2.61 2.17
N ASN A 86 2.27 2.84 3.48
CA ASN A 86 3.31 2.27 4.33
C ASN A 86 3.24 0.74 4.53
N THR A 87 2.15 0.09 4.09
CA THR A 87 1.90 -1.32 4.34
C THR A 87 1.66 -2.07 3.04
N ALA A 88 2.10 -3.33 3.01
CA ALA A 88 1.92 -4.22 1.87
C ALA A 88 1.89 -5.67 2.37
N PRO A 89 1.34 -6.61 1.58
CA PRO A 89 1.40 -8.02 1.95
C PRO A 89 2.85 -8.53 1.99
N ILE A 90 3.28 -9.02 3.14
CA ILE A 90 4.69 -9.34 3.41
C ILE A 90 5.17 -10.44 2.47
N PHE A 91 4.41 -11.54 2.38
CA PHE A 91 4.78 -12.75 1.64
C PHE A 91 4.42 -12.72 0.14
N TYR A 92 3.78 -11.65 -0.34
CA TYR A 92 3.49 -11.50 -1.77
C TYR A 92 4.68 -10.91 -2.52
N ARG A 93 5.39 -11.70 -3.34
CA ARG A 93 6.69 -11.29 -3.90
C ARG A 93 6.60 -10.37 -5.13
N ASN A 94 5.54 -10.46 -5.92
CA ASN A 94 5.39 -9.65 -7.14
C ASN A 94 4.84 -8.26 -6.83
N LYS A 95 5.54 -7.48 -5.98
CA LYS A 95 5.07 -6.17 -5.50
C LYS A 95 6.07 -5.03 -5.66
N ILE A 96 5.54 -3.82 -5.82
CA ILE A 96 6.23 -2.55 -5.67
C ILE A 96 5.67 -1.86 -4.44
N ILE A 97 6.54 -1.25 -3.64
CA ILE A 97 6.16 -0.52 -2.43
C ILE A 97 6.69 0.90 -2.53
N THR A 98 5.86 1.86 -2.13
CA THR A 98 6.29 3.24 -1.90
C THR A 98 6.68 3.39 -0.43
N HIS A 99 7.88 3.90 -0.18
CA HIS A 99 8.35 4.20 1.16
C HIS A 99 8.35 5.71 1.35
N HIS A 100 7.41 6.17 2.21
CA HIS A 100 7.16 7.58 2.43
C HIS A 100 8.22 8.23 3.31
N ASP A 101 8.50 7.64 4.47
CA ASP A 101 9.57 8.14 5.33
C ASP A 101 9.94 7.14 6.44
N VAL A 102 11.18 7.24 6.93
CA VAL A 102 11.70 6.48 8.09
C VAL A 102 11.64 7.31 9.38
N ILE A 103 10.64 8.18 9.53
CA ILE A 103 10.51 9.09 10.70
C ILE A 103 10.60 8.33 12.03
N TYR A 104 10.13 7.08 12.08
CA TYR A 104 10.24 6.21 13.26
C TYR A 104 11.69 5.83 13.64
N LYS A 105 12.63 5.78 12.68
CA LYS A 105 14.07 5.62 12.95
C LYS A 105 14.69 6.92 13.46
N ARG A 106 14.15 8.08 13.03
CA ARG A 106 14.71 9.40 13.35
C ARG A 106 14.19 9.96 14.68
N TYR A 107 12.96 9.65 15.05
CA TYR A 107 12.32 10.10 16.29
C TYR A 107 11.68 8.94 17.05
N PRO A 108 12.48 7.97 17.54
CA PRO A 108 11.95 6.79 18.21
C PRO A 108 11.11 7.14 19.45
N GLN A 109 11.43 8.24 20.14
CA GLN A 109 10.72 8.76 21.31
C GLN A 109 9.25 9.11 21.02
N SER A 110 8.91 9.44 19.77
CA SER A 110 7.55 9.79 19.34
C SER A 110 6.67 8.59 19.02
N TYR A 111 7.19 7.36 19.11
CA TYR A 111 6.47 6.13 18.76
C TYR A 111 6.55 5.09 19.87
N SER A 112 5.48 4.31 20.04
CA SER A 112 5.44 3.24 21.05
C SER A 112 6.46 2.14 20.76
N ALA A 113 6.95 1.46 21.81
CA ALA A 113 7.93 0.38 21.65
C ALA A 113 7.42 -0.75 20.72
N LYS A 114 6.11 -1.06 20.80
CA LYS A 114 5.44 -2.03 19.92
C LYS A 114 5.46 -1.56 18.45
N PHE A 115 5.21 -0.28 18.20
CA PHE A 115 5.27 0.30 16.85
C PHE A 115 6.69 0.20 16.29
N ARG A 116 7.71 0.56 17.07
CA ARG A 116 9.12 0.47 16.66
C ARG A 116 9.53 -0.97 16.37
N PHE A 117 9.13 -1.93 17.21
CA PHE A 117 9.43 -3.35 17.01
C PHE A 117 8.81 -3.89 15.72
N VAL A 118 7.53 -3.60 15.47
CA VAL A 118 6.87 -4.00 14.22
C VAL A 118 7.56 -3.36 13.03
N TYR A 119 7.80 -2.04 13.03
CA TYR A 119 8.42 -1.39 11.89
C TYR A 119 9.87 -1.83 11.66
N ASN A 120 10.68 -2.04 12.70
CA ASN A 120 12.07 -2.48 12.56
C ASN A 120 12.19 -3.91 12.01
N ASN A 121 11.23 -4.80 12.27
CA ASN A 121 11.28 -6.18 11.78
C ASN A 121 10.54 -6.36 10.46
N PHE A 122 9.37 -5.72 10.31
CA PHE A 122 8.50 -5.92 9.16
C PHE A 122 8.93 -5.12 7.93
N VAL A 123 9.47 -3.91 8.10
CA VAL A 123 9.91 -3.08 6.96
C VAL A 123 11.06 -3.74 6.20
N PRO A 124 12.15 -4.24 6.83
CA PRO A 124 13.21 -4.93 6.09
C PRO A 124 12.72 -6.16 5.32
N LEU A 125 11.82 -6.95 5.92
CA LEU A 125 11.20 -8.11 5.26
C LEU A 125 10.32 -7.69 4.07
N MET A 126 9.54 -6.62 4.21
CA MET A 126 8.73 -6.07 3.13
C MET A 126 9.58 -5.58 1.96
N LEU A 127 10.67 -4.85 2.25
CA LEU A 127 11.59 -4.31 1.25
C LEU A 127 12.34 -5.42 0.51
N ARG A 128 12.88 -6.42 1.23
CA ARG A 128 13.62 -7.57 0.65
C ARG A 128 12.78 -8.38 -0.33
N HIS A 129 11.46 -8.40 -0.18
CA HIS A 129 10.54 -9.13 -1.03
C HIS A 129 9.76 -8.23 -2.01
N SER A 130 10.27 -7.03 -2.32
CA SER A 130 9.71 -6.13 -3.32
C SER A 130 10.59 -6.09 -4.58
N LYS A 131 9.97 -5.93 -5.76
CA LYS A 131 10.67 -5.80 -7.04
C LYS A 131 11.31 -4.43 -7.22
N ALA A 132 10.70 -3.39 -6.64
CA ALA A 132 11.20 -2.02 -6.68
C ALA A 132 10.64 -1.22 -5.50
N LEU A 133 11.42 -0.21 -5.10
CA LEU A 133 11.08 0.76 -4.07
C LEU A 133 10.90 2.13 -4.71
N ILE A 134 9.73 2.75 -4.51
CA ILE A 134 9.50 4.14 -4.88
C ILE A 134 9.75 4.99 -3.62
N THR A 135 10.61 6.00 -3.73
CA THR A 135 10.83 6.98 -2.65
C THR A 135 10.29 8.32 -3.11
N VAL A 136 9.55 9.02 -2.24
CA VAL A 136 8.89 10.29 -2.58
C VAL A 136 9.83 11.50 -2.52
N SER A 137 11.10 11.28 -2.15
CA SER A 137 12.15 12.30 -2.20
C SER A 137 13.55 11.68 -2.34
N GLU A 138 14.48 12.42 -2.96
CA GLU A 138 15.91 12.06 -3.00
C GLU A 138 16.55 12.02 -1.60
N PHE A 139 15.97 12.72 -0.62
CA PHE A 139 16.40 12.67 0.79
C PHE A 139 16.13 11.30 1.43
N SER A 140 15.00 10.67 1.09
CA SER A 140 14.62 9.33 1.55
C SER A 140 15.45 8.22 0.86
N LYS A 141 16.00 8.48 -0.33
CA LYS A 141 16.80 7.53 -1.12
C LYS A 141 18.23 7.37 -0.60
N LYS A 142 18.87 8.43 -0.09
CA LYS A 142 20.23 8.39 0.46
C LYS A 142 20.35 7.70 1.84
N ARG A 143 19.24 7.28 2.45
CA ARG A 143 19.18 6.85 3.88
C ARG A 143 18.40 5.56 4.14
N ASN A 144 17.98 4.85 3.08
CA ASN A 144 17.31 3.55 3.16
C ASN A 144 18.24 2.43 2.72
#